data_AF-A0A0M2UYR2-F1
#
_entry.id   AF-A0A0M2UYR2-F1
#
_cell.length_a   1.000
_cell.length_b   1.000
_cell.length_c   1.000
_cell.angle_alpha   90.00
_cell.angle_beta   90.00
_cell.angle_gamma   90.00
#
_symmetry.space_group_name_H-M   'P 1'
#
loop_
_entity.id
_entity.type
_entity.pdbx_description
1 polymer ?
#
loop_
_entity_poly.entity_id
_entity_poly.type
_entity_poly.pdbx_seq_one_letter_code
_entity_poly.pdbx_strand_id
1 'polypeptide(L)'
;MLRPYKRLSIETIAKINQQEVRWHTAQILPRLKLNKNERQRVIALLKMYLLDKSRIVKTFAMQALTEIAIQDNGYVEGVRNLLDKLTEEGSLAMKARGRKLLFLLKKTKPSVTLQSRQYPHGQLRGINPRATISH
;
A
#
# COMPACT_ATOMS: atom_id res chain seq x y z
N MET A 1 1.05 -10.14 -28.74
CA MET A 1 1.52 -8.75 -28.57
C MET A 1 0.42 -7.92 -27.93
N LEU A 2 0.55 -7.50 -26.66
CA LEU A 2 -0.36 -6.53 -26.02
C LEU A 2 0.43 -5.25 -25.75
N ARG A 3 0.26 -4.26 -26.63
CA ARG A 3 0.83 -2.92 -26.46
C ARG A 3 0.27 -2.28 -25.18
N PRO A 4 1.07 -1.49 -24.46
CA PRO A 4 0.77 -1.13 -23.08
C PRO A 4 -0.28 -0.02 -23.05
N TYR A 5 -1.37 -0.21 -22.32
CA TYR A 5 -2.13 0.91 -21.77
C TYR A 5 -1.24 1.61 -20.72
N LYS A 6 -0.23 2.33 -21.22
CA LYS A 6 0.78 3.07 -20.48
C LYS A 6 0.09 4.32 -19.95
N ARG A 7 -0.09 4.37 -18.62
CA ARG A 7 -0.56 5.52 -17.82
C ARG A 7 -2.04 5.89 -17.99
N LEU A 8 -2.93 5.01 -17.53
CA LEU A 8 -4.12 5.52 -16.85
C LEU A 8 -3.65 6.16 -15.53
N SER A 9 -3.79 7.48 -15.39
CA SER A 9 -3.51 8.14 -14.12
C SER A 9 -4.57 7.70 -13.11
N ILE A 10 -4.15 7.44 -11.88
CA ILE A 10 -5.05 7.14 -10.74
C ILE A 10 -6.14 8.21 -10.63
N GLU A 11 -5.81 9.45 -10.98
CA GLU A 11 -6.70 10.61 -11.01
C GLU A 11 -7.82 10.49 -12.05
N THR A 12 -7.54 10.00 -13.26
CA THR A 12 -8.58 9.80 -14.28
C THR A 12 -9.56 8.73 -13.83
N ILE A 13 -9.06 7.65 -13.22
CA ILE A 13 -9.92 6.58 -12.73
C ILE A 13 -10.78 7.05 -11.55
N ALA A 14 -10.22 7.86 -10.65
CA ALA A 14 -10.94 8.41 -9.49
C ALA A 14 -12.15 9.29 -9.89
N LYS A 15 -12.13 9.90 -11.07
CA LYS A 15 -13.23 10.74 -11.58
C LYS A 15 -14.42 9.94 -12.12
N ILE A 16 -14.30 8.62 -12.28
CA ILE A 16 -15.37 7.81 -12.85
C ILE A 16 -16.34 7.37 -11.74
N ASN A 17 -17.59 7.82 -11.84
CA ASN A 17 -18.62 7.57 -10.83
C ASN A 17 -19.39 6.26 -11.02
N GLN A 18 -19.17 5.55 -12.12
CA GLN A 18 -19.84 4.28 -12.38
C GLN A 18 -19.35 3.22 -11.39
N GLN A 19 -20.29 2.61 -10.69
CA GLN A 19 -20.02 1.57 -9.70
C GLN A 19 -19.16 0.44 -10.27
N GLU A 20 -19.43 0.04 -11.52
CA GLU A 20 -18.71 -1.02 -12.22
C GLU A 20 -17.23 -0.73 -12.37
N VAL A 21 -16.92 0.46 -12.86
CA VAL A 21 -15.54 0.90 -13.02
C VAL A 21 -14.82 0.96 -11.67
N ARG A 22 -15.50 1.41 -10.60
CA ARG A 22 -14.90 1.49 -9.27
C ARG A 22 -14.54 0.12 -8.70
N TRP A 23 -15.41 -0.89 -8.79
CA TRP A 23 -15.10 -2.22 -8.25
C TRP A 23 -14.11 -3.00 -9.13
N HIS A 24 -14.11 -2.79 -10.45
CA HIS A 24 -13.04 -3.31 -11.31
C HIS A 24 -11.69 -2.67 -10.99
N THR A 25 -11.67 -1.34 -10.80
CA THR A 25 -10.47 -0.60 -10.42
C THR A 25 -9.88 -1.13 -9.13
N ALA A 26 -10.70 -1.31 -8.09
CA ALA A 26 -10.24 -1.80 -6.79
C ALA A 26 -9.52 -3.17 -6.90
N GLN A 27 -9.93 -4.03 -7.83
CA GLN A 27 -9.25 -5.32 -8.06
C GLN A 27 -7.93 -5.20 -8.84
N ILE A 28 -7.78 -4.18 -9.69
CA ILE A 28 -6.61 -4.02 -10.55
C ILE A 28 -5.49 -3.30 -9.79
N LEU A 29 -5.82 -2.23 -9.05
CA LEU A 29 -4.86 -1.38 -8.33
C LEU A 29 -3.82 -2.15 -7.48
N PRO A 30 -4.17 -3.13 -6.63
CA PRO A 30 -3.18 -3.85 -5.81
C PRO A 30 -2.23 -4.74 -6.62
N ARG A 31 -2.54 -5.03 -7.90
CA ARG A 31 -1.72 -5.88 -8.77
C ARG A 31 -0.71 -5.08 -9.60
N LEU A 32 -0.80 -3.75 -9.57
CA LEU A 32 0.12 -2.88 -10.26
C LEU A 32 1.44 -2.76 -9.47
N LYS A 33 2.56 -2.59 -10.19
CA LYS A 33 3.84 -2.24 -9.57
C LYS A 33 3.82 -0.77 -9.18
N LEU A 34 3.37 -0.48 -7.96
CA LEU A 34 3.25 0.86 -7.41
C LEU A 34 4.52 1.28 -6.67
N ASN A 35 5.03 2.48 -6.95
CA ASN A 35 6.03 3.12 -6.09
C ASN A 35 5.39 3.66 -4.80
N LYS A 36 6.20 4.16 -3.85
CA LYS A 36 5.72 4.63 -2.54
C LYS A 36 4.64 5.73 -2.65
N ASN A 37 4.81 6.69 -3.56
CA ASN A 37 3.87 7.80 -3.75
C ASN A 37 2.57 7.32 -4.41
N GLU A 38 2.67 6.46 -5.42
CA GLU A 38 1.51 5.85 -6.08
C GLU A 38 0.71 4.99 -5.10
N ARG A 39 1.39 4.20 -4.26
CA ARG A 39 0.76 3.38 -3.23
C ARG A 39 -0.05 4.23 -2.25
N GLN A 40 0.49 5.35 -1.78
CA GLN A 40 -0.23 6.27 -0.91
C GLN A 40 -1.49 6.83 -1.59
N ARG A 41 -1.40 7.23 -2.87
CA ARG A 41 -2.56 7.70 -3.64
C ARG A 41 -3.61 6.61 -3.83
N VAL A 42 -3.19 5.38 -4.14
CA VAL A 42 -4.08 4.23 -4.24
C VAL A 42 -4.78 3.94 -2.92
N ILE A 43 -4.06 3.96 -1.80
CA ILE A 43 -4.66 3.76 -0.47
C ILE A 43 -5.69 4.86 -0.18
N ALA A 44 -5.38 6.13 -0.50
CA ALA A 44 -6.33 7.23 -0.33
C ALA A 44 -7.59 7.02 -1.19
N LEU A 45 -7.44 6.64 -2.46
CA LEU A 45 -8.56 6.32 -3.35
C LEU A 45 -9.42 5.16 -2.83
N LEU A 46 -8.78 4.07 -2.39
CA LEU A 46 -9.49 2.92 -1.82
C LEU A 46 -10.23 3.29 -0.53
N LYS A 47 -9.66 4.17 0.30
CA LYS A 47 -10.37 4.72 1.46
C LYS A 47 -11.60 5.52 1.06
N MET A 48 -11.55 6.30 -0.02
CA MET A 48 -12.73 6.99 -0.55
C MET A 48 -13.79 5.99 -1.03
N TYR A 49 -13.40 4.88 -1.65
CA TYR A 49 -14.33 3.82 -2.07
C TYR A 49 -15.07 3.14 -0.91
N LEU A 50 -14.55 3.20 0.32
CA LEU A 50 -15.28 2.71 1.51
C LEU A 50 -16.50 3.56 1.86
N LEU A 51 -16.56 4.80 1.36
CA LEU A 51 -17.69 5.71 1.52
C LEU A 51 -18.75 5.55 0.40
N ASP A 52 -18.51 4.69 -0.59
CA ASP A 52 -19.41 4.47 -1.72
C ASP A 52 -20.78 3.94 -1.26
N LYS A 53 -21.88 4.24 -1.96
CA LYS A 53 -23.20 3.64 -1.65
C LYS A 53 -23.23 2.14 -1.93
N SER A 54 -22.33 1.68 -2.80
CA SER A 54 -22.21 0.31 -3.26
C SER A 54 -21.50 -0.61 -2.27
N ARG A 55 -22.22 -1.64 -1.82
CA ARG A 55 -21.64 -2.72 -0.99
C ARG A 55 -20.52 -3.48 -1.73
N ILE A 56 -20.62 -3.67 -3.05
CA ILE A 56 -19.60 -4.39 -3.83
C ILE A 56 -18.32 -3.56 -3.95
N VAL A 57 -18.42 -2.25 -4.20
CA VAL A 57 -17.25 -1.35 -4.21
C VAL A 57 -16.55 -1.34 -2.86
N LYS A 58 -17.30 -1.20 -1.75
CA LYS A 58 -16.72 -1.26 -0.39
C LYS A 58 -15.99 -2.57 -0.14
N THR A 59 -16.59 -3.70 -0.51
CA THR A 59 -16.03 -5.03 -0.27
C THR A 59 -14.73 -5.25 -1.04
N PHE A 60 -14.67 -4.84 -2.30
CA PHE A 60 -13.44 -4.90 -3.09
C PHE A 60 -12.38 -3.90 -2.63
N ALA A 61 -12.79 -2.72 -2.14
CA ALA A 61 -11.86 -1.78 -1.53
C ALA A 61 -11.21 -2.34 -0.25
N MET A 62 -11.99 -2.99 0.63
CA MET A 62 -11.48 -3.70 1.81
C MET A 62 -10.42 -4.74 1.42
N GLN A 63 -10.71 -5.54 0.39
CA GLN A 63 -9.77 -6.55 -0.11
C GLN A 63 -8.50 -5.91 -0.67
N ALA A 64 -8.62 -4.90 -1.52
CA ALA A 64 -7.49 -4.23 -2.14
C ALA A 64 -6.54 -3.59 -1.11
N LEU A 65 -7.10 -2.98 -0.06
CA LEU A 65 -6.33 -2.46 1.07
C LEU A 65 -5.56 -3.57 1.80
N THR A 66 -6.20 -4.72 1.99
CA THR A 66 -5.56 -5.90 2.60
C THR A 66 -4.40 -6.40 1.75
N GLU A 67 -4.59 -6.52 0.44
CA GLU A 67 -3.54 -6.98 -0.49
C GLU A 67 -2.33 -6.03 -0.49
N ILE A 68 -2.56 -4.71 -0.50
CA ILE A 68 -1.49 -3.71 -0.41
C ILE A 68 -0.77 -3.80 0.93
N ALA A 69 -1.48 -3.99 2.04
CA ALA A 69 -0.87 -4.16 3.35
C ALA A 69 -0.03 -5.44 3.46
N ILE A 70 -0.44 -6.53 2.81
CA ILE A 70 0.35 -7.76 2.76
C ILE A 70 1.64 -7.56 1.94
N GLN A 71 1.58 -6.75 0.89
CA GLN A 71 2.76 -6.41 0.07
C GLN A 71 3.71 -5.44 0.78
N ASP A 72 3.19 -4.57 1.64
CA ASP A 72 3.95 -3.60 2.42
C ASP A 72 3.48 -3.56 3.87
N ASN A 73 4.25 -4.25 4.70
CA ASN A 73 3.98 -4.42 6.13
C ASN A 73 3.83 -3.10 6.89
N GLY A 74 4.32 -1.97 6.35
CA GLY A 74 4.12 -0.64 6.94
C GLY A 74 2.66 -0.18 7.01
N TYR A 75 1.75 -0.81 6.24
CA TYR A 75 0.32 -0.47 6.24
C TYR A 75 -0.56 -1.46 7.00
N VAL A 76 -0.01 -2.57 7.51
CA VAL A 76 -0.79 -3.66 8.14
C VAL A 76 -1.63 -3.16 9.31
N GLU A 77 -1.02 -2.45 10.26
CA GLU A 77 -1.74 -1.95 11.44
C GLU A 77 -2.85 -0.95 11.07
N GLY A 78 -2.55 -0.01 10.16
CA GLY A 78 -3.53 0.97 9.70
C GLY A 78 -4.71 0.34 8.95
N VAL A 79 -4.45 -0.67 8.11
CA VAL A 79 -5.50 -1.39 7.38
C VAL A 79 -6.27 -2.31 8.32
N ARG A 80 -5.62 -2.94 9.29
CA ARG A 80 -6.27 -3.79 10.29
C ARG A 80 -7.30 -3.00 11.10
N ASN A 81 -6.89 -1.87 11.69
CA ASN A 81 -7.78 -1.03 12.48
C ASN A 81 -8.99 -0.52 11.68
N LEU A 82 -8.78 -0.24 10.39
CA LEU A 82 -9.86 0.15 9.48
C LEU A 82 -10.82 -1.03 9.18
N LEU A 83 -10.29 -2.23 8.95
CA LEU A 83 -11.10 -3.42 8.71
C LEU A 83 -11.88 -3.86 9.94
N ASP A 84 -11.32 -3.72 11.15
CA ASP A 84 -12.03 -4.03 12.40
C ASP A 84 -13.32 -3.18 12.49
N LYS A 85 -13.21 -1.85 12.33
CA LYS A 85 -14.37 -0.94 12.30
C LYS A 85 -15.41 -1.31 11.23
N LEU A 86 -14.95 -1.53 10.00
CA LEU A 86 -15.84 -1.90 8.89
C LEU A 86 -16.51 -3.26 9.08
N THR A 87 -15.89 -4.17 9.83
CA THR A 87 -16.42 -5.49 10.15
C THR A 87 -17.50 -5.39 11.22
N GLU A 88 -17.40 -4.43 12.13
CA GLU A 88 -18.39 -4.17 13.17
C GLU A 88 -19.62 -3.44 12.63
N GLU A 89 -19.40 -2.40 11.83
CA GLU A 89 -20.45 -1.49 11.34
C GLU A 89 -21.06 -1.90 9.99
N GLY A 90 -20.37 -2.75 9.23
CA GLY A 90 -20.74 -3.08 7.85
C GLY A 90 -21.94 -4.02 7.71
N SER A 91 -22.40 -4.19 6.46
CA SER A 91 -23.42 -5.20 6.11
C SER A 91 -22.96 -6.62 6.40
N LEU A 92 -23.87 -7.60 6.51
CA LEU A 92 -23.54 -9.00 6.80
C LEU A 92 -22.43 -9.56 5.88
N ALA A 93 -22.48 -9.22 4.58
CA ALA A 93 -21.45 -9.59 3.61
C ALA A 93 -20.09 -8.96 3.93
N MET A 94 -20.06 -7.67 4.32
CA MET A 94 -18.84 -6.98 4.75
C MET A 94 -18.29 -7.58 6.04
N LYS A 95 -19.15 -7.93 7.01
CA LYS A 95 -18.70 -8.58 8.26
C LYS A 95 -18.04 -9.93 7.98
N ALA A 96 -18.69 -10.77 7.16
CA ALA A 96 -18.14 -12.07 6.77
C ALA A 96 -16.80 -11.92 6.03
N ARG A 97 -16.71 -10.99 5.08
CA ARG A 97 -15.47 -10.73 4.34
C ARG A 97 -14.38 -10.15 5.26
N GLY A 98 -14.73 -9.18 6.09
CA GLY A 98 -13.81 -8.51 7.00
C GLY A 98 -13.14 -9.47 7.97
N ARG A 99 -13.89 -10.40 8.59
CA ARG A 99 -13.32 -11.48 9.42
C ARG A 99 -12.27 -12.31 8.66
N LYS A 100 -12.54 -12.66 7.41
CA LYS A 100 -11.57 -13.40 6.57
C LYS A 100 -10.32 -12.57 6.27
N LEU A 101 -10.47 -11.28 5.97
CA LEU A 101 -9.35 -10.38 5.68
C LEU A 101 -8.47 -10.12 6.92
N LEU A 102 -9.09 -9.91 8.09
CA LEU A 102 -8.39 -9.77 9.37
C LEU A 102 -7.58 -11.02 9.72
N PHE A 103 -8.13 -12.21 9.43
CA PHE A 103 -7.40 -13.46 9.60
C PHE A 103 -6.16 -13.54 8.68
N LEU A 104 -6.26 -13.04 7.44
CA LEU A 104 -5.10 -12.98 6.53
C LEU A 104 -4.03 -12.03 7.06
N LEU A 105 -4.41 -10.84 7.55
CA LEU A 105 -3.44 -9.89 8.12
C LEU A 105 -2.75 -10.43 9.38
N LYS A 106 -3.46 -11.18 10.24
CA LYS A 106 -2.86 -11.83 11.41
C LYS A 106 -1.77 -12.84 11.06
N LYS A 107 -1.88 -13.50 9.90
CA LYS A 107 -0.86 -14.45 9.43
C LYS A 107 0.38 -13.75 8.86
N THR A 108 0.22 -12.53 8.37
CA THR A 108 1.32 -11.72 7.87
C THR A 108 2.09 -11.16 9.06
N LYS A 109 3.33 -11.64 9.28
CA LYS A 109 4.18 -11.14 10.37
C LYS A 109 4.40 -9.64 10.16
N PRO A 110 4.15 -8.77 11.16
CA PRO A 110 4.61 -7.39 11.08
C PRO A 110 6.13 -7.42 10.98
N SER A 111 6.68 -6.97 9.85
CA SER A 111 8.10 -6.61 9.82
C SER A 111 8.26 -5.42 10.76
N VAL A 112 8.65 -5.71 12.00
CA VAL A 112 9.27 -4.73 12.88
C VAL A 112 10.31 -4.01 12.03
N THR A 113 10.11 -2.71 11.85
CA THR A 113 11.11 -1.84 11.23
C THR A 113 12.33 -1.94 12.13
N LEU A 114 13.36 -2.66 11.70
CA LEU A 114 14.68 -2.62 12.31
C LEU A 114 15.20 -1.19 12.15
N GLN A 115 14.92 -0.36 13.15
CA GLN A 115 15.74 0.81 13.45
C GLN A 115 17.11 0.29 13.91
N SER A 116 17.99 0.02 12.96
CA SER A 116 19.44 -0.03 13.19
C SER A 116 20.19 -0.23 11.89
N ARG A 117 20.58 0.88 11.26
CA ARG A 117 21.82 0.92 10.50
C ARG A 117 22.54 2.23 10.77
N GLN A 118 22.96 2.39 12.02
CA GLN A 118 24.23 3.06 12.28
C GLN A 118 25.30 2.21 11.59
N TYR A 119 25.89 2.75 10.54
CA TYR A 119 27.14 2.24 10.00
C TYR A 119 28.27 3.15 10.50
N PRO A 120 29.29 2.61 11.19
CA PRO A 120 30.55 3.31 11.33
C PRO A 120 31.31 3.09 10.01
N HIS A 121 31.10 3.95 9.03
CA HIS A 121 32.00 3.99 7.89
C HIS A 121 33.13 4.97 8.18
N GLY A 122 34.28 4.39 8.51
CA GLY A 122 35.57 5.07 8.45
C GLY A 122 35.72 5.73 7.08
N GLN A 123 35.95 7.04 7.11
CA GLN A 123 36.19 7.84 5.93
C GLN A 123 37.65 8.27 5.94
N LEU A 124 38.49 7.45 5.31
CA LEU A 124 39.76 7.90 4.76
C LEU A 124 39.47 8.69 3.49
N ARG A 125 39.65 10.01 3.53
CA ARG A 125 40.47 10.76 2.55
C ARG A 125 40.36 12.25 2.80
N GLY A 126 41.51 12.90 2.92
CA GLY A 126 41.64 14.28 2.49
C GLY A 126 42.75 15.04 3.17
N ILE A 127 44.03 14.71 2.91
CA ILE A 127 45.10 15.70 2.74
C ILE A 127 46.37 15.03 2.16
N ASN A 128 46.71 15.41 0.94
CA ASN A 128 48.07 15.44 0.39
C ASN A 128 48.29 16.93 0.07
N PRO A 129 49.41 17.60 0.42
CA PRO A 129 50.70 17.34 -0.25
C PRO A 129 51.97 17.54 0.60
N ARG A 130 53.08 16.94 0.13
CA ARG A 130 54.48 17.43 0.23
C ARG A 130 55.17 17.55 1.61
N ALA A 131 56.16 16.67 1.82
CA ALA A 131 57.53 16.93 2.30
C ALA A 131 58.24 15.56 2.17
N THR A 132 59.14 15.28 1.23
CA THR A 132 60.51 15.78 1.01
C THR A 132 61.37 15.85 2.28
N ILE A 133 62.54 15.20 2.18
CA ILE A 133 63.82 15.43 2.87
C ILE A 133 64.17 14.45 4.01
N SER A 134 65.06 13.52 3.66
CA SER A 134 66.36 13.19 4.27
C SER A 134 66.55 13.32 5.79
N HIS A 135 66.99 12.25 6.46
CA HIS A 135 68.40 11.90 6.68
C HIS A 135 68.51 10.47 7.23
#